data_AF-A0A961DY09-F1
#
_entry.id   AF-A0A961DY09-F1
#
_cell.length_a   1.000
_cell.length_b   1.000
_cell.length_c   1.000
_cell.angle_alpha   90.00
_cell.angle_beta   90.00
_cell.angle_gamma   90.00
#
_symmetry.space_group_name_H-M   'P 1'
#
loop_
_entity.id
_entity.type
_entity.pdbx_description
1 polymer ?
#
loop_
_entity_poly.entity_id
_entity_poly.type
_entity_poly.pdbx_seq_one_letter_code
_entity_poly.pdbx_strand_id
1 'polypeptide(L)'
;MVPFWFTLSALCFVGAAVLLYVDIGRRRGLGRRRKSWARAHGFDYEQESGEIVDRWKRGVMSTVGDVTARNVVLGQVRGEAVYIF
;
A
#
# COMPACT_ATOMS: atom_id res chain seq x y z
N MET A 1 38.75 10.34 21.36
CA MET A 1 37.34 10.10 21.76
C MET A 1 36.33 10.62 20.73
N VAL A 2 36.52 11.80 20.14
CA VAL A 2 35.64 12.36 19.08
C VAL A 2 35.51 11.50 17.80
N PRO A 3 36.57 10.92 17.21
CA PRO A 3 36.47 10.20 15.93
C PRO A 3 35.58 8.96 15.98
N PHE A 4 35.54 8.28 17.13
CA PHE A 4 34.74 7.07 17.34
C PHE A 4 33.23 7.36 17.25
N TRP A 5 32.78 8.47 17.82
CA TRP A 5 31.38 8.86 17.76
C TRP A 5 30.98 9.30 16.35
N PHE A 6 31.89 9.92 15.60
CA PHE A 6 31.67 10.25 14.19
C PHE A 6 31.56 9.01 13.31
N THR A 7 32.44 8.02 13.48
CA THR A 7 32.37 6.76 12.71
C THR A 7 31.11 5.98 13.03
N LEU A 8 30.72 5.90 14.30
CA LEU A 8 29.47 5.26 14.72
C LEU A 8 28.25 5.98 14.14
N SER A 9 28.23 7.32 14.19
CA SER A 9 27.14 8.13 13.63
C SER A 9 27.04 7.97 12.11
N ALA A 10 28.18 7.97 11.42
CA ALA A 10 28.24 7.75 9.98
C ALA A 10 27.70 6.35 9.61
N LEU A 11 28.09 5.32 10.35
CA LEU A 11 27.61 3.95 10.15
C LEU A 11 26.09 3.85 10.34
N CYS A 12 25.57 4.42 11.43
CA CYS A 12 24.12 4.47 11.68
C CYS A 12 23.37 5.24 10.58
N PHE A 13 23.91 6.37 10.13
CA PHE A 13 23.28 7.17 9.09
C PHE A 13 23.21 6.44 7.75
N VAL A 14 24.29 5.76 7.35
CA VAL A 14 24.31 4.93 6.15
C VAL A 14 23.29 3.79 6.28
N GLY A 15 23.24 3.11 7.43
CA GLY A 15 22.25 2.06 7.69
C GLY A 15 20.81 2.56 7.57
N ALA A 16 20.51 3.73 8.16
CA ALA A 16 19.20 4.36 8.07
C ALA A 16 18.84 4.74 6.62
N ALA A 17 19.78 5.29 5.86
CA ALA A 17 19.58 5.66 4.47
C ALA A 17 19.25 4.43 3.59
N VAL A 18 19.95 3.31 3.80
CA VAL A 18 19.69 2.05 3.09
C VAL A 18 18.31 1.50 3.44
N LEU A 19 17.95 1.46 4.72
CA LEU A 19 16.63 1.00 5.14
C LEU A 19 15.51 1.87 4.56
N LEU A 20 15.70 3.19 4.56
CA LEU A 20 14.75 4.13 3.97
C LEU A 20 14.60 3.89 2.46
N TYR A 21 15.70 3.68 1.74
CA TYR A 21 15.67 3.39 0.30
C TYR A 21 14.86 2.13 -0.02
N VAL A 22 15.09 1.06 0.73
CA VAL A 22 14.35 -0.20 0.56
C VAL A 22 12.88 -0.05 0.94
N ASP A 23 12.58 0.68 2.02
CA ASP A 23 11.21 0.96 2.46
C ASP A 23 10.43 1.78 1.41
N ILE A 24 11.06 2.82 0.84
CA ILE A 24 10.48 3.63 -0.23
C ILE A 24 10.12 2.75 -1.44
N GLY A 25 11.01 1.84 -1.84
CA GLY A 25 10.76 0.91 -2.94
C GLY A 25 9.57 -0.02 -2.67
N ARG A 26 9.49 -0.58 -1.45
CA ARG A 26 8.36 -1.42 -1.03
C ARG A 26 7.04 -0.67 -1.01
N ARG A 27 6.99 0.51 -0.37
CA ARG A 27 5.76 1.32 -0.28
C ARG A 27 5.28 1.80 -1.64
N ARG A 28 6.18 2.29 -2.50
CA ARG A 28 5.84 2.75 -3.86
C ARG A 28 5.53 1.60 -4.83
N GLY A 29 5.92 0.37 -4.49
CA GLY A 29 5.74 -0.81 -5.34
C GLY A 29 4.33 -1.40 -5.28
N LEU A 30 3.65 -1.33 -4.13
CA LEU A 30 2.36 -1.98 -3.91
C LEU A 30 1.26 -1.44 -4.85
N GLY A 31 1.05 -0.13 -4.88
CA GLY A 31 0.06 0.48 -5.76
C GLY A 31 0.39 0.29 -7.24
N ARG A 32 1.68 0.33 -7.62
CA ARG A 32 2.13 0.14 -9.00
C ARG A 32 1.88 -1.29 -9.49
N ARG A 33 2.18 -2.29 -8.64
CA ARG A 33 1.89 -3.70 -8.92
C ARG A 33 0.38 -3.94 -9.02
N ARG A 34 -0.41 -3.37 -8.12
CA ARG A 34 -1.87 -3.54 -8.12
C ARG A 34 -2.52 -2.87 -9.34
N LYS A 35 -2.06 -1.68 -9.72
CA LYS A 35 -2.48 -0.99 -10.96
C LYS A 35 -2.12 -1.80 -12.21
N SER A 36 -0.90 -2.35 -12.27
CA SER A 36 -0.48 -3.22 -13.39
C SER A 36 -1.30 -4.50 -13.46
N TRP A 37 -1.61 -5.10 -12.31
CA TRP A 37 -2.42 -6.31 -12.22
C TRP A 37 -3.88 -6.04 -12.64
N ALA A 38 -4.48 -4.94 -12.18
CA ALA A 38 -5.82 -4.51 -12.58
C ALA A 38 -5.91 -4.33 -14.09
N ARG A 39 -4.94 -3.61 -14.68
CA ARG A 39 -4.86 -3.40 -16.14
C ARG A 39 -4.75 -4.71 -16.91
N ALA A 40 -4.01 -5.68 -16.41
CA ALA A 40 -3.88 -7.00 -17.05
C ALA A 40 -5.19 -7.80 -17.06
N HIS A 41 -6.09 -7.55 -16.10
CA HIS A 41 -7.39 -8.21 -16.00
C HIS A 41 -8.53 -7.40 -16.64
N GLY A 42 -8.24 -6.22 -17.20
CA GLY A 42 -9.26 -5.30 -17.71
C GLY A 42 -10.11 -4.67 -16.60
N PHE A 43 -9.58 -4.59 -15.39
CA PHE A 43 -10.24 -4.00 -14.23
C PHE A 43 -9.83 -2.53 -14.05
N ASP A 44 -10.75 -1.74 -13.52
CA ASP A 44 -10.51 -0.34 -13.19
C ASP A 44 -9.74 -0.24 -11.88
N TYR A 45 -8.85 0.75 -11.80
CA TYR A 45 -8.00 1.00 -10.63
C TYR A 45 -8.25 2.39 -10.09
N GLU A 46 -8.54 2.47 -8.80
CA GLU A 46 -8.71 3.71 -8.07
C GLU A 46 -7.74 3.77 -6.89
N GLN A 47 -7.13 4.94 -6.65
CA GLN A 47 -6.09 5.04 -5.62
C GLN A 47 -6.67 5.05 -4.20
N GLU A 48 -7.82 5.68 -4.01
CA GLU A 48 -8.50 5.79 -2.72
C GLU A 48 -10.01 5.93 -2.96
N SER A 49 -10.82 5.22 -2.20
CA SER A 49 -12.29 5.27 -2.29
C SER A 49 -12.88 5.18 -0.88
N GLY A 50 -13.61 6.23 -0.47
CA GLY A 50 -14.27 6.27 0.84
C GLY A 50 -15.61 5.50 0.86
N GLU A 51 -16.38 5.64 -0.21
CA GLU A 51 -17.76 5.13 -0.27
C GLU A 51 -17.86 3.60 -0.32
N ILE A 52 -16.79 2.94 -0.77
CA ILE A 52 -16.83 1.48 -0.98
C ILE A 52 -16.86 0.71 0.32
N VAL A 53 -16.17 1.21 1.35
CA VAL A 53 -16.07 0.58 2.67
C VAL A 53 -17.44 0.48 3.34
N ASP A 54 -18.30 1.48 3.11
CA ASP A 54 -19.64 1.54 3.69
C ASP A 54 -20.61 0.45 3.22
N ARG A 55 -20.29 -0.24 2.12
CA ARG A 55 -21.10 -1.34 1.59
C ARG A 55 -21.06 -2.60 2.45
N TRP A 56 -20.05 -2.75 3.31
CA TRP A 56 -19.89 -3.93 4.18
C TRP A 56 -19.87 -3.52 5.66
N LYS A 57 -20.63 -4.22 6.50
CA LYS A 57 -20.76 -3.93 7.94
C LYS A 57 -20.30 -5.07 8.86
N ARG A 58 -19.77 -6.17 8.29
CA ARG A 58 -19.36 -7.38 9.02
C ARG A 58 -17.92 -7.77 8.68
N GLY A 59 -17.34 -8.68 9.46
CA GLY A 59 -15.97 -9.17 9.27
C GLY A 59 -14.95 -8.14 9.73
N VAL A 60 -13.87 -7.93 8.96
CA VAL A 60 -12.87 -6.91 9.28
C VAL A 60 -13.51 -5.51 9.35
N MET A 61 -14.60 -5.27 8.62
CA MET A 61 -15.33 -4.00 8.64
C MET A 61 -16.05 -3.68 9.94
N SER A 62 -16.24 -4.65 10.85
CA SER A 62 -16.85 -4.37 12.16
C SER A 62 -15.84 -3.91 13.21
N THR A 63 -14.53 -4.04 12.95
CA THR A 63 -13.47 -3.66 13.89
C THR A 63 -12.70 -2.41 13.47
N VAL A 64 -12.75 -2.05 12.19
CA VAL A 64 -12.11 -0.84 11.66
C VAL A 64 -13.09 0.33 11.76
N GLY A 65 -12.58 1.50 12.16
CA GLY A 65 -13.36 2.74 12.29
C GLY A 65 -13.46 3.50 10.96
N ASP A 66 -13.38 4.82 11.02
CA ASP A 66 -13.36 5.70 9.83
C ASP A 66 -12.11 5.47 8.99
N VAL A 67 -12.21 4.58 7.99
CA VAL A 67 -11.11 4.19 7.10
C VAL A 67 -11.55 4.24 5.64
N THR A 68 -10.64 4.70 4.78
CA THR A 68 -10.81 4.70 3.32
C THR A 68 -10.15 3.47 2.70
N ALA A 69 -10.77 2.91 1.66
CA ALA A 69 -10.16 1.83 0.89
C ALA A 69 -9.04 2.40 0.01
N ARG A 70 -7.88 1.73 -0.06
CA ARG A 70 -6.72 2.20 -0.85
C ARG A 70 -6.28 1.16 -1.87
N ASN A 71 -5.78 1.63 -3.01
CA ASN A 71 -5.44 0.79 -4.16
C ASN A 71 -6.63 -0.13 -4.50
N VAL A 72 -7.78 0.47 -4.75
CA VAL A 72 -9.03 -0.23 -5.04
C VAL A 72 -9.00 -0.71 -6.49
N VAL A 73 -9.43 -1.95 -6.72
CA VAL A 73 -9.62 -2.53 -8.05
C VAL A 73 -11.07 -2.96 -8.20
N LEU A 74 -11.70 -2.52 -9.28
CA LEU A 74 -13.10 -2.73 -9.62
C LEU A 74 -13.17 -3.58 -10.89
N GLY A 75 -13.89 -4.68 -10.86
CA GLY A 75 -13.96 -5.60 -11.99
C GLY A 75 -15.23 -6.41 -12.06
N GLN A 76 -15.30 -7.27 -13.06
CA GLN A 76 -16.32 -8.29 -13.21
C GLN A 76 -15.65 -9.64 -13.41
N VAL A 77 -16.04 -10.65 -12.64
CA VAL A 77 -15.59 -12.03 -12.81
C VAL A 77 -16.83 -12.88 -13.08
N ARG A 78 -16.90 -13.48 -14.27
CA ARG A 78 -18.04 -14.32 -14.69
C ARG A 78 -19.41 -13.61 -14.60
N GLY A 79 -19.45 -12.30 -14.77
CA GLY A 79 -20.66 -11.48 -14.70
C GLY A 79 -21.04 -10.96 -13.31
N GLU A 80 -20.24 -11.27 -12.28
CA GLU A 80 -20.41 -10.73 -10.94
C GLU A 80 -19.38 -9.65 -10.62
N ALA A 81 -19.81 -8.60 -9.92
CA ALA A 81 -18.94 -7.50 -9.51
C ALA A 81 -17.94 -7.93 -8.46
N VAL A 82 -16.65 -7.66 -8.72
CA VAL A 82 -15.55 -7.91 -7.79
C VAL A 82 -14.89 -6.60 -7.36
N TYR A 83 -14.63 -6.50 -6.06
CA TYR A 83 -14.00 -5.36 -5.42
C TYR A 83 -12.79 -5.87 -4.64
N ILE A 84 -11.61 -5.30 -4.90
CA ILE A 84 -10.36 -5.69 -4.23
C ILE A 84 -9.71 -4.42 -3.69
N PHE A 85 -9.47 -4.38 -2.38
CA PHE A 85 -8.82 -3.26 -1.71
C PHE A 85 -7.93 -3.74 -0.56
#